data_AF-A0A8T0DTD9-F1
#
_entry.id   AF-A0A8T0DTD9-F1
#
_cell.length_a   1.000
_cell.length_b   1.000
_cell.length_c   1.000
_cell.angle_alpha   90.00
_cell.angle_beta   90.00
_cell.angle_gamma   90.00
#
_symmetry.space_group_name_H-M   'P 1'
#
loop_
_entity.id
_entity.type
_entity.pdbx_description
1 polymer ?
#
loop_
_entity_poly.entity_id
_entity_poly.type
_entity_poly.pdbx_seq_one_letter_code
_entity_poly.pdbx_strand_id
1 'polypeptide(L)'
;MELCSPSFCVEIEKLINLISTTSEQSRQAVLVATVPSARRPDGRRGIPLVDALCSRPDVCLFEVTFSNRNDILQKVYRTVMDRLLL
;
A
#
# COMPACT_ATOMS: atom_id res chain seq x y z
N MET A 1 -12.73 10.58 -11.11
CA MET A 1 -11.93 9.39 -11.46
C MET A 1 -12.65 8.18 -10.90
N GLU A 2 -12.96 7.19 -11.73
CA GLU A 2 -13.42 5.89 -11.25
C GLU A 2 -12.26 5.16 -10.58
N LEU A 3 -12.50 4.56 -9.41
CA LEU A 3 -11.51 3.74 -8.73
C LEU A 3 -11.12 2.55 -9.61
N CYS A 4 -9.82 2.28 -9.71
CA CYS A 4 -9.25 1.23 -10.56
C CYS A 4 -9.46 1.42 -12.08
N SER A 5 -9.85 2.62 -12.53
CA SER A 5 -9.78 2.93 -13.96
C SER A 5 -8.32 2.87 -14.44
N PRO A 6 -8.07 2.64 -15.75
CA PRO A 6 -6.71 2.65 -16.29
C PRO A 6 -5.95 3.94 -15.94
N SER A 7 -6.65 5.08 -15.99
CA SER A 7 -6.09 6.39 -15.63
C SER A 7 -5.69 6.48 -14.17
N PHE A 8 -6.52 5.95 -13.27
CA PHE A 8 -6.20 5.92 -11.84
C PHE A 8 -4.98 5.03 -11.57
N CYS A 9 -4.92 3.84 -12.16
CA CYS A 9 -3.78 2.93 -12.00
C CYS A 9 -2.47 3.57 -12.48
N VAL A 10 -2.49 4.27 -13.63
CA VAL A 10 -1.33 4.99 -14.16
C VAL A 10 -0.85 6.08 -13.20
N GLU A 11 -1.74 6.87 -12.62
CA GLU A 11 -1.35 7.92 -11.67
C GLU A 11 -0.80 7.34 -10.36
N ILE A 12 -1.36 6.22 -9.89
CA ILE A 12 -0.80 5.51 -8.72
C ILE A 12 0.59 4.93 -9.03
N GLU A 13 0.78 4.30 -10.19
CA GLU A 13 2.09 3.80 -10.61
C GLU A 13 3.14 4.91 -10.72
N LYS A 14 2.77 6.07 -11.29
CA LYS A 14 3.65 7.26 -11.30
C LYS A 14 4.06 7.68 -9.90
N LEU A 15 3.10 7.73 -8.97
CA LEU A 15 3.34 8.15 -7.59
C LEU A 15 4.25 7.15 -6.86
N ILE A 16 4.05 5.84 -7.08
CA ILE A 16 4.92 4.77 -6.56
C ILE A 16 6.33 4.89 -7.15
N ASN A 17 6.47 5.11 -8.46
CA ASN A 17 7.76 5.24 -9.11
C ASN A 17 8.52 6.47 -8.59
N LEU A 18 7.82 7.59 -8.37
CA LEU A 18 8.40 8.81 -7.78
C LEU A 18 8.92 8.55 -6.36
N ILE A 19 8.16 7.83 -5.54
CA ILE A 19 8.58 7.38 -4.19
C ILE A 19 9.84 6.50 -4.30
N SER A 20 9.86 5.57 -5.25
CA SER A 20 10.96 4.62 -5.44
C SER A 20 12.26 5.31 -5.86
N THR A 21 12.19 6.27 -6.79
CA THR A 21 13.37 6.96 -7.32
C THR A 21 13.92 8.03 -6.37
N THR A 22 13.03 8.65 -5.57
CA THR A 22 13.43 9.63 -4.54
C THR A 22 14.18 8.98 -3.37
N SER A 23 13.92 7.67 -3.14
CA SER A 23 14.56 6.85 -2.10
C SER A 23 16.07 6.66 -2.29
N GLU A 24 16.64 6.87 -3.49
CA GLU A 24 18.09 6.74 -3.69
C GLU A 24 18.87 7.95 -3.15
N GLN A 25 18.21 9.10 -2.96
CA GLN A 25 18.86 10.37 -2.62
C GLN A 25 18.42 10.95 -1.27
N SER A 26 17.30 10.48 -0.72
CA SER A 26 16.74 10.98 0.54
C SER A 26 15.95 9.88 1.25
N ARG A 27 16.05 9.82 2.58
CA ARG A 27 15.42 8.84 3.48
C ARG A 27 14.07 8.30 2.96
N GLN A 28 14.14 7.09 2.40
CA GLN A 28 13.16 6.01 2.40
C GLN A 28 11.68 6.43 2.40
N ALA A 29 11.18 6.89 1.26
CA ALA A 29 9.75 7.09 1.06
C ALA A 29 9.04 5.72 1.01
N VAL A 30 7.93 5.58 1.74
CA VAL A 30 7.23 4.29 1.91
C VAL A 30 5.74 4.50 1.68
N LEU A 31 5.14 3.65 0.86
CA LEU A 31 3.70 3.64 0.67
C LEU A 31 3.04 2.83 1.78
N VAL A 32 2.12 3.45 2.51
CA VAL A 32 1.29 2.77 3.52
C VAL A 32 -0.17 2.81 3.07
N ALA A 33 -0.80 1.64 2.96
CA ALA A 33 -2.19 1.53 2.52
C ALA A 33 -2.95 0.42 3.24
N THR A 34 -4.28 0.57 3.32
CA THR A 34 -5.20 -0.45 3.84
C THR A 34 -5.94 -1.13 2.70
N VAL A 35 -6.10 -2.45 2.76
CA VAL A 35 -6.72 -3.24 1.70
C VAL A 35 -7.69 -4.30 2.25
N PRO A 36 -8.83 -4.62 1.60
CA PRO A 36 -9.83 -5.57 2.14
C PRO A 36 -9.28 -6.98 2.30
N SER A 37 -9.45 -7.69 3.41
CA SER A 37 -8.80 -9.02 3.61
C SER A 37 -9.21 -10.13 2.64
N ALA A 38 -10.29 -9.96 1.86
CA ALA A 38 -10.80 -10.99 0.97
C ALA A 38 -9.78 -11.38 -0.12
N ARG A 39 -9.58 -12.68 -0.31
CA ARG A 39 -8.72 -13.28 -1.34
C ARG A 39 -9.51 -14.27 -2.19
N ARG A 40 -9.11 -14.39 -3.44
CA ARG A 40 -9.55 -15.43 -4.37
C ARG A 40 -8.88 -16.77 -4.03
N PRO A 41 -9.38 -17.90 -4.57
CA PRO A 41 -8.81 -19.23 -4.34
C PRO A 41 -7.33 -19.37 -4.76
N ASP A 42 -6.87 -18.56 -5.71
CA ASP A 42 -5.48 -18.48 -6.15
C ASP A 42 -4.57 -17.69 -5.18
N GLY A 43 -5.11 -17.23 -4.05
CA GLY A 43 -4.42 -16.45 -3.03
C GLY A 43 -4.28 -14.96 -3.35
N ARG A 44 -4.70 -14.51 -4.55
CA ARG A 44 -4.65 -13.10 -4.97
C ARG A 44 -5.90 -12.35 -4.54
N ARG A 45 -5.87 -11.02 -4.57
CA ARG A 45 -7.06 -10.19 -4.33
C ARG A 45 -7.84 -9.97 -5.62
N GLY A 46 -7.18 -10.11 -6.76
CA GLY A 46 -7.81 -9.98 -8.06
C GLY A 46 -8.02 -8.54 -8.51
N ILE A 47 -7.37 -7.60 -7.82
CA ILE A 47 -7.28 -6.20 -8.19
C ILE A 47 -5.83 -6.02 -8.66
N PRO A 48 -5.57 -5.85 -9.97
CA PRO A 48 -4.22 -5.88 -10.52
C PRO A 48 -3.23 -4.95 -9.80
N LEU A 49 -3.67 -3.72 -9.49
CA LEU A 49 -2.86 -2.75 -8.76
C LEU A 49 -2.49 -3.25 -7.35
N VAL A 50 -3.43 -3.82 -6.61
CA VAL A 50 -3.17 -4.33 -5.25
C VAL A 50 -2.30 -5.58 -5.30
N ASP A 51 -2.54 -6.47 -6.26
CA ASP A 51 -1.72 -7.67 -6.45
C ASP A 51 -0.26 -7.30 -6.80
N ALA A 52 -0.05 -6.24 -7.60
CA ALA A 52 1.27 -5.70 -7.89
C ALA A 52 1.94 -5.03 -6.67
N LEU A 53 1.17 -4.34 -5.84
CA LEU A 53 1.68 -3.73 -4.59
C LEU A 53 2.14 -4.77 -3.56
N CYS A 54 1.53 -5.95 -3.53
CA CYS A 54 1.88 -7.02 -2.58
C CYS A 54 3.32 -7.55 -2.74
N SER A 55 3.93 -7.43 -3.92
CA SER A 55 5.30 -7.92 -4.18
C SER A 55 6.38 -6.88 -3.95
N ARG A 56 6.01 -5.66 -3.52
CA ARG A 56 6.93 -4.52 -3.39
C ARG A 56 7.50 -4.39 -1.98
N PRO A 57 8.83 -4.31 -1.80
CA PRO A 57 9.46 -4.21 -0.48
C PRO A 57 9.30 -2.83 0.18
N ASP A 58 9.04 -1.79 -0.62
CA ASP A 58 8.84 -0.40 -0.21
C ASP A 58 7.37 -0.06 0.12
N VAL A 59 6.50 -1.08 0.14
CA VAL A 59 5.07 -0.93 0.41
C VAL A 59 4.70 -1.70 1.67
N CYS A 60 3.92 -1.05 2.54
CA CYS A 60 3.32 -1.69 3.71
C CYS A 60 1.80 -1.73 3.56
N LEU A 61 1.24 -2.93 3.37
CA LEU A 61 -0.19 -3.15 3.23
C LEU A 61 -0.78 -3.71 4.53
N PHE A 62 -1.84 -3.07 5.02
CA PHE A 62 -2.60 -3.53 6.17
C PHE A 62 -3.93 -4.13 5.73
N GLU A 63 -4.14 -5.41 6.05
CA GLU A 63 -5.41 -6.07 5.75
C GLU A 63 -6.50 -5.63 6.70
N VAL A 64 -7.62 -5.14 6.16
CA VAL A 64 -8.79 -4.75 6.96
C VAL A 64 -9.77 -5.92 7.01
N THR A 65 -10.08 -6.36 8.22
CA THR A 65 -11.13 -7.32 8.54
C THR A 65 -12.19 -6.65 9.40
N PHE A 66 -13.35 -7.29 9.53
CA PHE A 66 -14.37 -6.83 10.49
C PHE A 66 -13.84 -6.78 11.93
N SER A 67 -12.98 -7.74 12.30
CA SER A 67 -12.43 -7.88 13.65
C SER A 67 -11.35 -6.85 13.99
N ASN A 68 -10.61 -6.31 13.01
CA ASN A 68 -9.46 -5.44 13.27
C ASN A 68 -9.68 -3.96 12.90
N ARG A 69 -10.84 -3.61 12.34
CA ARG A 69 -11.13 -2.27 11.80
C ARG A 69 -10.93 -1.12 12.79
N ASN A 70 -11.13 -1.37 14.09
CA ASN A 70 -10.97 -0.35 15.13
C ASN A 70 -9.50 -0.12 15.50
N ASP A 71 -8.66 -1.16 15.37
CA ASP A 71 -7.27 -1.13 15.83
C ASP A 71 -6.28 -0.86 14.68
N ILE A 72 -6.73 -1.03 13.43
CA ILE A 72 -5.88 -0.89 12.24
C ILE A 72 -5.30 0.51 12.09
N LEU A 73 -6.04 1.54 12.51
CA LEU A 73 -5.57 2.93 12.50
C LEU A 73 -4.34 3.13 13.38
N GLN A 74 -4.34 2.53 14.59
CA GLN A 74 -3.21 2.60 15.49
C GLN A 74 -1.99 1.87 14.94
N LYS A 75 -2.20 0.74 14.24
CA LYS A 75 -1.12 0.00 13.58
C LYS A 75 -0.50 0.80 12.44
N VAL A 76 -1.33 1.39 11.57
CA VAL A 76 -0.88 2.27 10.48
C VAL A 76 -0.08 3.45 11.04
N TYR A 77 -0.60 4.13 12.06
CA TYR A 77 0.07 5.27 12.68
C TYR A 77 1.44 4.90 13.26
N ARG A 78 1.52 3.80 14.02
CA ARG A 78 2.79 3.32 14.57
C ARG A 78 3.81 3.02 13.47
N THR A 79 3.41 2.33 12.41
CA THR A 79 4.32 2.02 11.30
C THR A 79 4.81 3.26 10.57
N VAL A 80 3.99 4.30 10.45
CA VAL A 80 4.44 5.59 9.91
C VAL A 80 5.47 6.22 10.86
N MET A 81 5.17 6.27 12.16
CA MET A 81 6.06 6.87 13.15
C MET A 81 7.40 6.13 13.27
N ASP A 82 7.40 4.80 13.32
CA ASP A 82 8.61 3.98 13.39
C ASP A 82 9.54 4.24 12.20
N ARG A 83 8.97 4.50 11.02
CA ARG A 83 9.73 4.79 9.79
C ARG A 83 10.19 6.24 9.67
N LEU A 84 9.51 7.19 10.32
CA LEU A 84 9.91 8.60 10.34
C LEU A 84 10.98 8.90 11.40
N LEU A 85 11.07 8.09 12.45
CA LEU A 85 11.98 8.29 13.58
C LEU A 85 13.34 7.57 13.43
N LEU A 86 13.57 6.89 12.30
CA LEU A 86 14.84 6.26 11.89
C LEU A 86 15.53 7.07 10.77
#